data_AF-A0A1I7TTM0-F1
#
_entry.id   AF-A0A1I7TTM0-F1
#
_cell.length_a   1.000
_cell.length_b   1.000
_cell.length_c   1.000
_cell.angle_alpha   90.00
_cell.angle_beta   90.00
_cell.angle_gamma   90.00
#
_symmetry.space_group_name_H-M   'P 1'
#
loop_
_entity.id
_entity.type
_entity.pdbx_description
1 polymer ?
#
loop_
_entity_poly.entity_id
_entity_poly.type
_entity_poly.pdbx_seq_one_letter_code
_entity_poly.pdbx_strand_id
1 'polypeptide(L)'
;MVTVSDCTSSSSRIHLQETYSSRLVAYNYTITLSSPNQWIFDFNYYIQCPNDSFVSIRGPNRVCISVRAFQPPDYCRNLAYGALLCEEDDGVGLTGPYSFAEADVIGGYMNSKIIEEPASTTYTYTNFWTDGFQESSDTIYVTDDTLNGTTGYQWETAPGEQSVQSFNCTFIYFQGSTPTIFINELCYEDESCLVVAETDNGCLLYGYFTSLLIYDKSTGRYRIGLKVRAFEKPNFCQNQTAAVELCEQDGAIGLTGPYSYSEANVIGGYMKSRIKEEPADKGYSYINFWTDGKRATSSTFNVTDETLNGTTGYRWETAPKNSVQSYNCTFIYFLGSTPTIYIKECDVTWLYDWYCLRGAVCRTQPISDL
;
A
#
# COMPACT_ATOMS: atom_id res chain seq x y z
N MET A 1 -34.64 28.24 -21.25
CA MET A 1 -35.80 29.14 -21.03
C MET A 1 -37.05 28.26 -21.14
N VAL A 2 -37.64 27.84 -20.03
CA VAL A 2 -38.88 27.06 -20.03
C VAL A 2 -40.03 28.06 -20.07
N THR A 3 -40.70 28.17 -21.21
CA THR A 3 -41.93 28.95 -21.36
C THR A 3 -43.10 28.14 -20.82
N VAL A 4 -43.61 28.55 -19.65
CA VAL A 4 -44.89 28.07 -19.13
C VAL A 4 -45.99 28.89 -19.81
N SER A 5 -46.64 28.31 -20.83
CA SER A 5 -47.79 28.92 -21.50
C SER A 5 -49.08 28.60 -20.73
N ASP A 6 -49.78 29.67 -20.33
CA ASP A 6 -51.18 29.76 -19.89
C ASP A 6 -51.72 28.72 -18.91
N CYS A 7 -52.02 29.17 -17.68
CA CYS A 7 -52.87 28.47 -16.72
C CYS A 7 -54.05 29.36 -16.32
N THR A 8 -55.02 29.51 -17.24
CA THR A 8 -56.32 30.12 -16.96
C THR A 8 -57.44 29.08 -17.13
N SER A 9 -57.53 28.11 -16.21
CA SER A 9 -58.83 27.55 -15.83
C SER A 9 -58.77 26.80 -14.49
N SER A 10 -59.92 26.81 -13.83
CA SER A 10 -60.25 26.33 -12.49
C SER A 10 -59.66 24.98 -12.04
N SER A 11 -59.26 24.95 -10.76
CA SER A 11 -59.28 23.77 -9.86
C SER A 11 -58.23 22.66 -10.06
N SER A 12 -57.27 22.77 -10.97
CA SER A 12 -56.14 21.83 -11.00
C SER A 12 -55.00 22.34 -10.13
N ARG A 13 -54.62 21.58 -9.09
CA ARG A 13 -53.32 21.77 -8.41
C ARG A 13 -52.24 21.68 -9.50
N ILE A 14 -51.55 22.79 -9.77
CA ILE A 14 -50.42 22.78 -10.70
C ILE A 14 -49.27 22.09 -9.97
N HIS A 15 -48.82 20.98 -10.54
CA HIS A 15 -47.72 20.17 -10.06
C HIS A 15 -46.78 19.90 -11.24
N LEU A 16 -45.58 20.44 -11.17
CA LEU A 16 -44.53 20.26 -12.16
C LEU A 16 -43.37 19.54 -11.50
N GLN A 17 -42.87 18.48 -12.13
CA GLN A 17 -41.64 17.82 -11.72
C GLN A 17 -40.65 17.90 -12.89
N GLU A 18 -39.43 18.36 -12.61
CA GLU A 18 -38.34 18.37 -13.59
C GLU A 18 -37.16 17.55 -13.05
N THR A 19 -36.55 16.77 -13.93
CA THR A 19 -35.27 16.10 -13.67
C THR A 19 -34.30 16.51 -14.76
N TYR A 20 -33.12 16.94 -14.36
CA TYR A 20 -32.03 17.26 -15.26
C TYR A 20 -30.75 16.57 -14.77
N SER A 21 -29.97 16.05 -15.71
CA SER A 21 -28.65 15.51 -15.43
C SER A 21 -27.74 15.79 -16.61
N SER A 22 -26.54 16.24 -16.31
CA SER A 22 -25.44 16.48 -17.23
C SER A 22 -24.14 15.97 -16.59
N ARG A 23 -22.99 16.17 -17.25
CA ARG A 23 -21.69 15.84 -16.65
C ARG A 23 -21.48 16.52 -15.30
N LEU A 24 -21.77 17.82 -15.20
CA LEU A 24 -21.38 18.62 -14.03
C LEU A 24 -22.54 18.98 -13.11
N VAL A 25 -23.78 18.90 -13.58
CA VAL A 25 -24.94 19.32 -12.79
C VAL A 25 -26.04 18.29 -12.92
N ALA A 26 -26.64 17.93 -11.78
CA ALA A 26 -27.91 17.23 -11.74
C ALA A 26 -28.84 17.84 -10.69
N TYR A 27 -30.12 17.93 -11.04
CA TYR A 27 -31.14 18.38 -10.12
C TYR A 27 -32.46 17.66 -10.37
N ASN A 28 -33.24 17.52 -9.31
CA ASN A 28 -34.63 17.12 -9.39
C ASN A 28 -35.42 18.02 -8.45
N TYR A 29 -36.41 18.72 -9.01
CA TYR A 29 -37.24 19.61 -8.22
C TYR A 29 -38.71 19.44 -8.60
N THR A 30 -39.56 19.79 -7.66
CA THR A 30 -41.01 19.80 -7.79
C THR A 30 -41.51 21.21 -7.50
N ILE A 31 -42.35 21.76 -8.38
CA ILE A 31 -43.04 23.03 -8.16
C ILE A 31 -44.52 22.73 -7.96
N THR A 32 -45.05 23.16 -6.81
CA THR A 32 -46.47 22.98 -6.47
C THR A 32 -47.11 24.32 -6.17
N LEU A 33 -48.27 24.60 -6.78
CA LEU A 33 -49.11 25.74 -6.39
C LEU A 33 -49.90 25.36 -5.12
N SER A 34 -49.53 25.94 -3.98
CA SER A 34 -50.11 25.62 -2.66
C SER A 34 -51.37 26.43 -2.36
N SER A 35 -51.35 27.72 -2.71
CA SER A 35 -52.49 28.63 -2.58
C SER A 35 -52.44 29.69 -3.68
N PRO A 36 -53.50 30.49 -3.90
CA PRO A 36 -53.46 31.58 -4.88
C PRO A 36 -52.25 32.49 -4.62
N ASN A 37 -51.36 32.60 -5.61
CA ASN A 37 -50.09 33.34 -5.57
C ASN A 37 -49.00 32.77 -4.64
N GLN A 38 -49.12 31.52 -4.16
CA GLN A 38 -48.07 30.87 -3.37
C GLN A 38 -47.58 29.59 -4.04
N TRP A 39 -46.32 29.63 -4.45
CA TRP A 39 -45.61 28.50 -5.05
C TRP A 39 -44.65 27.89 -4.03
N ILE A 40 -44.62 26.57 -3.96
CA ILE A 40 -43.64 25.80 -3.19
C ILE A 40 -42.66 25.19 -4.18
N PHE A 41 -41.38 25.36 -3.91
CA PHE A 41 -40.27 24.79 -4.67
C PHE A 41 -39.58 23.76 -3.79
N ASP A 42 -39.83 22.48 -4.06
CA ASP A 42 -39.27 21.36 -3.33
C ASP A 42 -38.14 20.76 -4.16
N PHE A 43 -36.90 21.04 -3.79
CA PHE A 43 -35.73 20.38 -4.39
C PHE A 43 -35.56 19.01 -3.75
N ASN A 44 -35.79 17.95 -4.52
CA ASN A 44 -35.48 16.59 -4.10
C ASN A 44 -33.96 16.40 -4.03
N TYR A 45 -33.22 16.95 -4.98
CA TYR A 45 -31.75 17.11 -4.89
C TYR A 45 -31.23 18.17 -5.87
N TYR A 46 -30.07 18.74 -5.54
CA TYR A 46 -29.25 19.55 -6.43
C TYR A 46 -27.78 19.19 -6.16
N ILE A 47 -27.02 18.89 -7.20
CA ILE A 47 -25.57 18.70 -7.13
C ILE A 47 -24.91 19.39 -8.31
N GLN A 48 -23.81 20.06 -8.02
CA GLN A 48 -22.93 20.68 -9.01
C GLN A 48 -21.50 20.27 -8.69
N CYS A 49 -20.86 19.60 -9.64
CA CYS A 49 -19.52 19.08 -9.51
C CYS A 49 -18.46 20.04 -10.09
N PRO A 50 -17.23 19.99 -9.55
CA PRO A 50 -16.07 20.64 -10.14
C PRO A 50 -15.81 20.22 -11.59
N ASN A 51 -15.10 21.04 -12.35
CA ASN A 51 -14.86 20.81 -13.79
C ASN A 51 -14.04 19.55 -14.08
N ASP A 52 -13.17 19.13 -13.16
CA ASP A 52 -12.36 17.90 -13.24
C ASP A 52 -13.17 16.64 -12.86
N SER A 53 -14.39 16.82 -12.35
CA SER A 53 -15.27 15.75 -11.90
C SER A 53 -16.41 15.47 -12.88
N PHE A 54 -17.22 14.47 -12.52
CA PHE A 54 -18.54 14.23 -13.08
C PHE A 54 -19.53 13.80 -12.00
N VAL A 55 -20.82 14.09 -12.24
CA VAL A 55 -21.93 13.68 -11.37
C VAL A 55 -22.12 12.17 -11.47
N SER A 56 -22.24 11.52 -10.32
CA SER A 56 -22.77 10.16 -10.21
C SER A 56 -23.89 10.03 -9.17
N ILE A 57 -24.80 9.10 -9.44
CA ILE A 57 -26.03 8.85 -8.69
C ILE A 57 -25.96 7.43 -8.12
N ARG A 58 -25.74 7.32 -6.81
CA ARG A 58 -25.54 6.06 -6.08
C ARG A 58 -26.69 5.79 -5.12
N GLY A 59 -27.78 5.19 -5.63
CA GLY A 59 -29.01 5.01 -4.84
C GLY A 59 -29.56 6.36 -4.33
N PRO A 60 -29.62 6.59 -3.00
CA PRO A 60 -30.03 7.90 -2.45
C PRO A 60 -28.92 8.96 -2.51
N ASN A 61 -27.66 8.55 -2.68
CA ASN A 61 -26.51 9.44 -2.63
C ASN A 61 -26.24 10.10 -4.00
N ARG A 62 -25.68 11.31 -3.96
CA ARG A 62 -25.26 12.08 -5.13
C ARG A 62 -23.83 12.49 -4.87
N VAL A 63 -22.92 12.08 -5.74
CA VAL A 63 -21.49 12.27 -5.55
C VAL A 63 -20.86 12.89 -6.78
N CYS A 64 -19.72 13.55 -6.58
CA CYS A 64 -18.85 13.99 -7.64
C CYS A 64 -17.63 13.07 -7.66
N ILE A 65 -17.33 12.48 -8.81
CA ILE A 65 -16.19 11.59 -8.98
C ILE A 65 -15.18 12.28 -9.89
N SER A 66 -13.93 12.38 -9.45
CA SER A 66 -12.79 12.77 -10.28
C SER A 66 -11.87 11.56 -10.50
N VAL A 67 -11.23 11.51 -11.66
CA VAL A 67 -10.09 10.61 -11.89
C VAL A 67 -8.82 11.45 -11.87
N ARG A 68 -7.91 11.13 -10.96
CA ARG A 68 -6.69 11.92 -10.72
C ARG A 68 -5.46 11.05 -10.94
N ALA A 69 -4.50 11.58 -11.69
CA ALA A 69 -3.22 10.94 -11.93
C ALA A 69 -2.14 11.64 -11.09
N PHE A 70 -1.13 10.87 -10.67
CA PHE A 70 0.03 11.45 -10.00
C PHE A 70 0.86 12.29 -10.99
N GLN A 71 1.28 13.46 -10.53
CA GLN A 71 2.01 14.45 -11.33
C GLN A 71 3.54 14.23 -11.26
N PRO A 72 4.31 14.74 -12.24
CA PRO A 72 5.78 14.74 -12.17
C PRO A 72 6.32 15.38 -10.88
N PRO A 73 7.48 14.92 -10.38
CA PRO A 73 8.38 13.92 -11.00
C PRO A 73 7.91 12.47 -10.87
N ASP A 74 6.82 12.23 -10.13
CA ASP A 74 6.55 10.95 -9.50
C ASP A 74 5.18 10.38 -9.90
N TYR A 75 5.15 9.76 -11.07
CA TYR A 75 3.93 9.23 -11.72
C TYR A 75 3.38 7.93 -11.12
N CYS A 76 4.04 7.35 -10.10
CA CYS A 76 3.64 6.09 -9.48
C CYS A 76 3.76 6.19 -7.96
N ARG A 77 2.64 6.32 -7.26
CA ARG A 77 2.60 6.39 -5.80
C ARG A 77 1.74 5.28 -5.20
N ASN A 78 1.82 5.19 -3.88
CA ASN A 78 1.17 4.20 -3.05
C ASN A 78 -0.34 4.50 -2.89
N LEU A 79 -1.10 3.62 -2.22
CA LEU A 79 -2.56 3.81 -2.04
C LEU A 79 -2.87 5.08 -1.25
N ALA A 80 -2.12 5.31 -0.18
CA ALA A 80 -2.36 6.43 0.72
C ALA A 80 -2.12 7.79 0.06
N TYR A 81 -1.12 7.90 -0.80
CA TYR A 81 -0.96 9.06 -1.69
C TYR A 81 -2.13 9.19 -2.66
N GLY A 82 -2.71 8.07 -3.11
CA GLY A 82 -3.97 8.09 -3.86
C GLY A 82 -5.12 8.70 -3.04
N ALA A 83 -5.24 8.34 -1.77
CA ALA A 83 -6.20 8.93 -0.84
C ALA A 83 -5.97 10.44 -0.66
N LEU A 84 -4.74 10.84 -0.34
CA LEU A 84 -4.39 12.26 -0.20
C LEU A 84 -4.66 13.05 -1.49
N LEU A 85 -4.30 12.52 -2.66
CA LEU A 85 -4.59 13.15 -3.95
C LEU A 85 -6.09 13.31 -4.20
N CYS A 86 -6.91 12.38 -3.70
CA CYS A 86 -8.36 12.44 -3.77
C CYS A 86 -9.00 13.26 -2.64
N GLU A 87 -8.22 13.75 -1.68
CA GLU A 87 -8.64 14.71 -0.64
C GLU A 87 -8.26 16.16 -1.01
N GLU A 88 -7.36 16.36 -1.98
CA GLU A 88 -7.06 17.69 -2.53
C GLU A 88 -8.30 18.34 -3.17
N ASP A 89 -8.34 19.68 -3.24
CA ASP A 89 -9.43 20.46 -3.84
C ASP A 89 -10.83 20.08 -3.33
N ASP A 90 -10.96 19.93 -2.00
CA ASP A 90 -12.19 19.58 -1.28
C ASP A 90 -12.75 18.18 -1.63
N GLY A 91 -11.89 17.29 -2.12
CA GLY A 91 -12.22 15.87 -2.28
C GLY A 91 -12.40 15.17 -0.92
N VAL A 92 -13.14 14.06 -0.91
CA VAL A 92 -13.52 13.36 0.34
C VAL A 92 -12.69 12.10 0.58
N GLY A 93 -12.02 11.58 -0.44
CA GLY A 93 -11.21 10.36 -0.36
C GLY A 93 -11.31 9.50 -1.62
N LEU A 94 -10.68 8.32 -1.57
CA LEU A 94 -10.78 7.34 -2.64
C LEU A 94 -12.21 6.79 -2.74
N THR A 95 -12.54 6.34 -3.94
CA THR A 95 -13.81 5.66 -4.23
C THR A 95 -13.56 4.55 -5.25
N GLY A 96 -14.59 3.72 -5.48
CA GLY A 96 -14.65 2.79 -6.59
C GLY A 96 -16.04 2.77 -7.22
N PRO A 97 -16.32 1.82 -8.12
CA PRO A 97 -17.59 1.77 -8.82
C PRO A 97 -18.75 1.22 -7.97
N TYR A 98 -19.85 1.97 -7.90
CA TYR A 98 -21.14 1.56 -7.34
C TYR A 98 -21.87 0.54 -8.22
N SER A 99 -21.67 0.61 -9.53
CA SER A 99 -22.26 -0.31 -10.52
C SER A 99 -21.33 -0.47 -11.71
N PHE A 100 -21.52 -1.51 -12.52
CA PHE A 100 -20.73 -1.70 -13.75
C PHE A 100 -20.88 -0.54 -14.74
N ALA A 101 -22.06 0.08 -14.82
CA ALA A 101 -22.26 1.26 -15.66
C ALA A 101 -21.47 2.48 -15.14
N GLU A 102 -21.34 2.64 -13.82
CA GLU A 102 -20.47 3.67 -13.24
C GLU A 102 -18.99 3.34 -13.51
N ALA A 103 -18.60 2.06 -13.42
CA ALA A 103 -17.25 1.60 -13.74
C ALA A 103 -16.86 1.99 -15.18
N ASP A 104 -17.73 1.73 -16.17
CA ASP A 104 -17.47 2.09 -17.57
C ASP A 104 -17.26 3.60 -17.76
N VAL A 105 -18.03 4.43 -17.05
CA VAL A 105 -17.85 5.89 -17.06
C VAL A 105 -16.50 6.26 -16.46
N ILE A 106 -16.13 5.70 -15.30
CA ILE A 106 -14.82 5.91 -14.65
C ILE A 106 -13.69 5.52 -15.62
N GLY A 107 -13.79 4.36 -16.29
CA GLY A 107 -12.81 3.90 -17.26
C GLY A 107 -12.62 4.88 -18.44
N GLY A 108 -13.71 5.49 -18.92
CA GLY A 108 -13.65 6.55 -19.91
C GLY A 108 -12.83 7.77 -19.44
N TYR A 109 -13.06 8.22 -18.19
CA TYR A 109 -12.29 9.30 -17.59
C TYR A 109 -10.83 8.94 -17.33
N MET A 110 -10.53 7.70 -16.92
CA MET A 110 -9.16 7.21 -16.79
C MET A 110 -8.41 7.29 -18.11
N ASN A 111 -9.02 6.83 -19.21
CA ASN A 111 -8.41 6.91 -20.53
C ASN A 111 -8.18 8.35 -20.98
N SER A 112 -9.15 9.24 -20.75
CA SER A 112 -8.96 10.67 -20.98
C SER A 112 -7.81 11.25 -20.16
N LYS A 113 -7.70 10.87 -18.89
CA LYS A 113 -6.66 11.38 -17.97
C LYS A 113 -5.26 10.94 -18.38
N ILE A 114 -5.09 9.70 -18.82
CA ILE A 114 -3.81 9.18 -19.35
C ILE A 114 -3.34 9.97 -20.59
N ILE A 115 -4.29 10.40 -21.43
CA ILE A 115 -3.98 11.19 -22.64
C ILE A 115 -3.66 12.64 -22.28
N GLU A 116 -4.42 13.23 -21.35
CA GLU A 116 -4.24 14.60 -20.87
C GLU A 116 -2.91 14.78 -20.11
N GLU A 117 -2.56 13.78 -19.28
CA GLU A 117 -1.43 13.81 -18.36
C GLU A 117 -0.55 12.55 -18.57
N PRO A 118 0.16 12.45 -19.70
CA PRO A 118 0.97 11.28 -20.00
C PRO A 118 2.17 11.19 -19.06
N ALA A 119 2.45 9.98 -18.58
CA ALA A 119 3.65 9.74 -17.80
C ALA A 119 4.94 9.93 -18.64
N SER A 120 6.05 10.25 -17.97
CA SER A 120 7.36 10.48 -18.63
C SER A 120 7.91 9.27 -19.36
N THR A 121 7.43 8.06 -19.03
CA THR A 121 7.85 6.80 -19.61
C THR A 121 6.62 6.06 -20.13
N THR A 122 6.77 5.32 -21.23
CA THR A 122 5.66 4.54 -21.79
C THR A 122 5.45 3.28 -20.96
N TYR A 123 4.34 3.22 -20.23
CA TYR A 123 3.94 2.03 -19.50
C TYR A 123 3.05 1.15 -20.38
N THR A 124 3.22 -0.17 -20.30
CA THR A 124 2.31 -1.12 -20.95
C THR A 124 0.91 -1.08 -20.30
N TYR A 125 0.86 -0.74 -19.02
CA TYR A 125 -0.35 -0.68 -18.22
C TYR A 125 -0.32 0.54 -17.31
N THR A 126 -1.46 1.22 -17.19
CA THR A 126 -1.65 2.34 -16.25
C THR A 126 -2.85 2.02 -15.38
N ASN A 127 -2.64 2.07 -14.07
CA ASN A 127 -3.59 1.62 -13.06
C ASN A 127 -3.93 2.78 -12.13
N PHE A 128 -5.14 2.79 -11.59
CA PHE A 128 -5.59 3.78 -10.62
C PHE A 128 -6.08 3.10 -9.36
N TRP A 129 -5.68 3.62 -8.21
CA TRP A 129 -6.10 3.12 -6.90
C TRP A 129 -7.60 3.27 -6.68
N THR A 130 -8.18 2.33 -5.95
CA THR A 130 -9.56 2.40 -5.44
C THR A 130 -9.58 2.20 -3.93
N ASP A 131 -10.72 2.45 -3.31
CA ASP A 131 -10.93 2.42 -1.86
C ASP A 131 -11.18 1.02 -1.27
N GLY A 132 -11.02 -0.03 -2.06
CA GLY A 132 -11.25 -1.40 -1.62
C GLY A 132 -10.03 -2.02 -0.95
N PHE A 133 -10.27 -2.67 0.19
CA PHE A 133 -9.28 -3.35 1.02
C PHE A 133 -9.69 -4.79 1.28
N GLN A 134 -8.79 -5.76 1.10
CA GLN A 134 -9.06 -7.15 1.38
C GLN A 134 -8.71 -7.49 2.84
N GLU A 135 -9.70 -7.93 3.63
CA GLU A 135 -9.49 -8.35 5.03
C GLU A 135 -9.25 -9.86 5.13
N SER A 136 -9.93 -10.65 4.28
CA SER A 136 -9.81 -12.10 4.20
C SER A 136 -9.89 -12.58 2.75
N SER A 137 -9.68 -13.88 2.51
CA SER A 137 -9.78 -14.49 1.17
C SER A 137 -11.03 -14.07 0.41
N ASP A 138 -12.15 -13.91 1.12
CA ASP A 138 -13.51 -13.76 0.60
C ASP A 138 -14.15 -12.40 0.95
N THR A 139 -13.50 -11.56 1.76
CA THR A 139 -14.08 -10.31 2.27
C THR A 139 -13.26 -9.10 1.82
N ILE A 140 -13.95 -8.16 1.19
CA ILE A 140 -13.40 -6.86 0.77
C ILE A 140 -14.24 -5.75 1.39
N TYR A 141 -13.55 -4.85 2.10
CA TYR A 141 -14.10 -3.63 2.67
C TYR A 141 -13.89 -2.46 1.70
N VAL A 142 -14.80 -1.50 1.69
CA VAL A 142 -14.68 -0.25 0.93
C VAL A 142 -14.88 0.92 1.91
N THR A 143 -14.08 1.98 1.79
CA THR A 143 -14.16 3.11 2.74
C THR A 143 -15.24 4.13 2.37
N ASP A 144 -15.66 4.18 1.10
CA ASP A 144 -16.74 5.05 0.64
C ASP A 144 -18.11 4.47 1.03
N ASP A 145 -18.77 5.13 1.98
CA ASP A 145 -20.07 4.73 2.53
C ASP A 145 -21.25 4.93 1.56
N THR A 146 -21.00 5.56 0.41
CA THR A 146 -21.98 5.68 -0.67
C THR A 146 -22.02 4.47 -1.59
N LEU A 147 -21.05 3.55 -1.45
CA LEU A 147 -20.99 2.29 -2.18
C LEU A 147 -21.91 1.22 -1.57
N ASN A 148 -22.41 0.33 -2.42
CA ASN A 148 -23.12 -0.89 -1.98
C ASN A 148 -22.13 -2.05 -1.93
N GLY A 149 -21.14 -1.94 -1.04
CA GLY A 149 -19.98 -2.84 -1.00
C GLY A 149 -19.24 -2.86 -2.33
N THR A 150 -18.90 -4.06 -2.82
CA THR A 150 -18.14 -4.25 -4.06
C THR A 150 -19.01 -4.64 -5.25
N THR A 151 -20.31 -4.37 -5.21
CA THR A 151 -21.26 -4.84 -6.25
C THR A 151 -21.03 -4.24 -7.64
N GLY A 152 -20.37 -3.07 -7.73
CA GLY A 152 -19.96 -2.49 -9.01
C GLY A 152 -18.57 -2.90 -9.49
N TYR A 153 -17.85 -3.74 -8.73
CA TYR A 153 -16.46 -4.10 -9.01
C TYR A 153 -16.44 -5.30 -9.95
N GLN A 154 -15.93 -5.09 -11.16
CA GLN A 154 -15.73 -6.17 -12.12
C GLN A 154 -14.39 -6.87 -11.83
N TRP A 155 -14.39 -7.81 -10.89
CA TRP A 155 -13.20 -8.55 -10.48
C TRP A 155 -12.61 -9.39 -11.62
N GLU A 156 -11.28 -9.34 -11.81
CA GLU A 156 -10.59 -10.28 -12.70
C GLU A 156 -10.66 -11.71 -12.14
N THR A 157 -10.38 -11.85 -10.85
CA THR A 157 -10.55 -13.10 -10.09
C THR A 157 -11.51 -12.83 -8.95
N ALA A 158 -12.53 -13.68 -8.78
CA ALA A 158 -13.52 -13.49 -7.73
C ALA A 158 -12.86 -13.58 -6.33
N PRO A 159 -13.29 -12.74 -5.36
CA PRO A 159 -12.92 -12.93 -3.97
C PRO A 159 -13.25 -14.37 -3.52
N GLY A 160 -12.29 -15.03 -2.87
CA GLY A 160 -12.40 -16.41 -2.39
C GLY A 160 -11.79 -17.47 -3.30
N GLU A 161 -11.48 -17.15 -4.56
CA GLU A 161 -10.89 -18.12 -5.50
C GLU A 161 -9.34 -18.15 -5.52
N GLN A 162 -8.68 -17.22 -4.83
CA GLN A 162 -7.22 -17.18 -4.73
C GLN A 162 -6.71 -17.86 -3.44
N SER A 163 -5.63 -18.65 -3.56
CA SER A 163 -4.93 -19.25 -2.42
C SER A 163 -4.07 -18.19 -1.71
N VAL A 164 -4.58 -17.64 -0.61
CA VAL A 164 -4.01 -16.48 0.10
C VAL A 164 -2.62 -16.75 0.70
N GLN A 165 -1.67 -15.84 0.50
CA GLN A 165 -0.55 -15.62 1.44
C GLN A 165 -0.16 -14.15 1.69
N SER A 166 -0.75 -13.20 0.97
CA SER A 166 -0.66 -11.75 1.20
C SER A 166 -1.85 -11.14 0.43
N PHE A 167 -1.97 -9.81 0.31
CA PHE A 167 -2.82 -9.06 -0.63
C PHE A 167 -3.93 -8.27 0.08
N ASN A 168 -3.82 -6.94 0.05
CA ASN A 168 -4.59 -6.06 0.93
C ASN A 168 -5.39 -4.97 0.18
N CYS A 169 -5.13 -4.66 -1.11
CA CYS A 169 -5.69 -3.45 -1.78
C CYS A 169 -6.24 -3.71 -3.18
N THR A 170 -7.10 -2.80 -3.63
CA THR A 170 -7.73 -2.85 -4.94
C THR A 170 -7.29 -1.70 -5.84
N PHE A 171 -7.19 -1.97 -7.14
CA PHE A 171 -6.99 -0.94 -8.16
C PHE A 171 -7.81 -1.26 -9.41
N ILE A 172 -8.21 -0.22 -10.15
CA ILE A 172 -8.79 -0.39 -11.47
C ILE A 172 -7.66 -0.52 -12.47
N TYR A 173 -7.66 -1.65 -13.15
CA TYR A 173 -6.87 -1.93 -14.33
C TYR A 173 -7.68 -1.59 -15.58
N PHE A 174 -7.06 -0.87 -16.50
CA PHE A 174 -7.68 -0.52 -17.76
C PHE A 174 -6.84 -1.01 -18.94
N GLN A 175 -7.33 -2.04 -19.62
CA GLN A 175 -6.76 -2.55 -20.88
C GLN A 175 -7.87 -2.62 -21.93
N GLY A 176 -8.04 -1.54 -22.70
CA GLY A 176 -9.03 -1.49 -23.78
C GLY A 176 -10.30 -0.76 -23.38
N SER A 177 -11.48 -1.40 -23.48
CA SER A 177 -12.78 -0.72 -23.30
C SER A 177 -13.47 -0.99 -21.98
N THR A 178 -12.98 -1.94 -21.17
CA THR A 178 -13.69 -2.39 -19.96
C THR A 178 -12.77 -2.33 -18.73
N PRO A 179 -13.10 -1.50 -17.73
CA PRO A 179 -12.35 -1.44 -16.49
C PRO A 179 -12.55 -2.73 -15.71
N THR A 180 -11.44 -3.34 -15.28
CA THR A 180 -11.43 -4.56 -14.49
C THR A 180 -10.74 -4.25 -13.16
N ILE A 181 -11.26 -4.78 -12.05
CA ILE A 181 -10.64 -4.60 -10.73
C ILE A 181 -9.70 -5.76 -10.46
N PHE A 182 -8.51 -5.38 -10.02
CA PHE A 182 -7.50 -6.31 -9.54
C PHE A 182 -7.29 -6.11 -8.04
N ILE A 183 -6.98 -7.21 -7.37
CA ILE A 183 -6.49 -7.20 -6.00
C ILE A 183 -4.96 -7.27 -6.10
N ASN A 184 -4.27 -6.28 -5.54
CA ASN A 184 -2.82 -6.25 -5.50
C ASN A 184 -2.29 -6.96 -4.26
N GLU A 185 -1.13 -7.59 -4.44
CA GLU A 185 -0.45 -8.29 -3.38
C GLU A 185 0.00 -7.44 -2.21
N LEU A 186 0.23 -6.17 -2.51
CA LEU A 186 0.63 -5.18 -1.57
C LEU A 186 -0.31 -4.01 -1.80
N CYS A 187 -1.17 -3.76 -0.82
CA CYS A 187 -1.46 -2.37 -0.53
C CYS A 187 -0.12 -1.74 -0.27
N TYR A 188 0.32 -0.84 -1.12
CA TYR A 188 1.38 0.06 -0.74
C TYR A 188 0.75 1.03 0.30
N GLU A 189 0.40 0.53 1.50
CA GLU A 189 -0.15 1.34 2.59
C GLU A 189 0.96 2.22 3.14
N ASP A 190 0.54 3.29 3.81
CA ASP A 190 1.41 4.15 4.62
C ASP A 190 2.18 3.41 5.73
N GLU A 191 1.83 2.16 6.05
CA GLU A 191 2.67 1.32 6.91
C GLU A 191 3.94 0.80 6.21
N SER A 192 4.07 1.07 4.91
CA SER A 192 5.31 0.93 4.12
C SER A 192 5.94 2.29 3.76
N CYS A 193 5.35 3.43 4.18
CA CYS A 193 5.85 4.79 3.94
C CYS A 193 5.86 5.65 5.22
N LEU A 194 6.97 5.54 5.94
CA LEU A 194 7.75 6.65 6.48
C LEU A 194 7.49 8.07 5.97
N VAL A 195 7.30 8.97 6.91
CA VAL A 195 7.62 10.40 6.78
C VAL A 195 9.13 10.64 6.99
N VAL A 196 9.93 10.89 5.94
CA VAL A 196 11.40 11.05 6.09
C VAL A 196 11.85 12.50 6.33
N ALA A 197 11.30 13.52 5.67
CA ALA A 197 11.41 14.95 6.03
C ALA A 197 10.57 15.80 5.07
N GLU A 198 10.11 16.98 5.51
CA GLU A 198 9.51 18.01 4.66
C GLU A 198 10.64 18.92 4.15
N THR A 199 10.70 19.16 2.83
CA THR A 199 11.64 20.10 2.21
C THR A 199 10.89 21.04 1.27
N ASP A 200 11.47 22.20 0.99
CA ASP A 200 10.84 23.28 0.20
C ASP A 200 10.53 22.91 -1.27
N ASN A 201 10.91 21.71 -1.76
CA ASN A 201 10.77 21.31 -3.17
C ASN A 201 10.07 19.96 -3.42
N GLY A 202 9.44 19.35 -2.41
CA GLY A 202 8.61 18.14 -2.59
C GLY A 202 9.37 16.80 -2.59
N CYS A 203 8.60 15.71 -2.49
CA CYS A 203 9.10 14.34 -2.27
C CYS A 203 9.71 13.71 -3.54
N LEU A 204 10.81 12.97 -3.41
CA LEU A 204 11.41 12.12 -4.45
C LEU A 204 11.11 10.63 -4.19
N LEU A 205 10.52 9.92 -5.16
CA LEU A 205 10.42 8.44 -5.17
C LEU A 205 11.79 7.77 -5.26
N TYR A 206 11.91 6.59 -4.64
CA TYR A 206 12.88 5.59 -5.09
C TYR A 206 12.19 4.33 -5.58
N GLY A 207 12.51 3.95 -6.82
CA GLY A 207 12.12 2.71 -7.45
C GLY A 207 13.08 1.56 -7.10
N TYR A 208 12.51 0.37 -6.99
CA TYR A 208 13.12 -0.97 -7.09
C TYR A 208 14.40 -1.37 -6.32
N PHE A 209 15.22 -0.48 -5.80
CA PHE A 209 16.39 -0.82 -4.99
C PHE A 209 16.69 0.32 -4.02
N THR A 210 16.98 0.00 -2.76
CA THR A 210 17.47 0.89 -1.68
C THR A 210 16.42 1.65 -0.85
N SER A 211 16.32 1.24 0.43
CA SER A 211 15.91 1.94 1.68
C SER A 211 14.62 2.78 1.66
N LEU A 212 13.68 2.66 2.62
CA LEU A 212 13.81 2.93 4.07
C LEU A 212 12.49 2.45 4.79
N LEU A 213 12.49 2.26 6.13
CA LEU A 213 11.38 1.93 7.10
C LEU A 213 11.27 3.00 8.24
N ILE A 214 10.11 3.26 8.92
CA ILE A 214 9.98 4.27 10.04
C ILE A 214 9.14 3.78 11.19
N TYR A 215 9.61 4.24 12.35
CA TYR A 215 8.90 4.46 13.59
C TYR A 215 9.29 5.96 14.05
N ASP A 216 8.44 6.87 14.59
CA ASP A 216 8.70 8.15 15.43
C ASP A 216 8.28 8.31 17.00
N LYS A 217 9.23 8.52 17.95
CA LYS A 217 9.15 8.36 19.46
C LYS A 217 8.50 9.46 20.21
N SER A 218 8.14 10.48 19.45
CA SER A 218 7.36 11.57 19.97
C SER A 218 5.85 11.27 20.02
N THR A 219 5.42 10.12 19.47
CA THR A 219 4.36 9.26 20.08
C THR A 219 4.95 8.07 20.84
N GLY A 220 6.00 7.45 20.30
CA GLY A 220 6.60 6.22 20.85
C GLY A 220 7.52 5.41 19.91
N ARG A 221 7.82 5.89 18.70
CA ARG A 221 8.52 5.25 17.60
C ARG A 221 10.07 5.62 17.24
N TYR A 222 10.89 4.96 16.42
CA TYR A 222 12.32 5.36 16.10
C TYR A 222 12.58 5.32 14.60
N ARG A 223 13.11 6.39 13.97
CA ARG A 223 13.30 6.37 12.51
C ARG A 223 14.55 5.54 12.26
N ILE A 224 14.41 4.43 11.54
CA ILE A 224 15.46 3.42 11.46
C ILE A 224 15.60 3.00 10.01
N GLY A 225 16.78 3.19 9.44
CA GLY A 225 17.10 2.53 8.18
C GLY A 225 17.45 1.06 8.43
N LEU A 226 17.06 0.20 7.49
CA LEU A 226 17.57 -1.18 7.43
C LEU A 226 18.46 -1.32 6.20
N LYS A 227 19.54 -2.08 6.34
CA LYS A 227 20.43 -2.42 5.23
C LYS A 227 20.80 -3.89 5.33
N VAL A 228 20.53 -4.67 4.29
CA VAL A 228 21.04 -6.03 4.16
C VAL A 228 22.39 -5.98 3.49
N ARG A 229 23.45 -6.39 4.21
CA ARG A 229 24.83 -6.36 3.73
C ARG A 229 25.36 -7.77 3.57
N ALA A 230 26.08 -8.04 2.50
CA ALA A 230 26.77 -9.30 2.30
C ALA A 230 28.28 -9.12 2.54
N PHE A 231 28.96 -10.16 3.01
CA PHE A 231 30.42 -10.15 3.15
C PHE A 231 31.13 -10.07 1.78
N GLU A 232 32.30 -9.48 1.73
CA GLU A 232 33.05 -9.37 0.48
C GLU A 232 34.15 -10.44 0.35
N LYS A 233 34.75 -10.54 -0.84
CA LYS A 233 35.91 -11.40 -1.08
C LYS A 233 37.06 -11.03 -0.14
N PRO A 234 37.85 -12.01 0.35
CA PRO A 234 37.80 -13.44 -0.01
C PRO A 234 36.85 -14.28 0.85
N ASN A 235 36.24 -13.73 1.90
CA ASN A 235 35.52 -14.51 2.92
C ASN A 235 34.01 -14.28 2.83
N PHE A 236 33.33 -15.06 1.98
CA PHE A 236 31.90 -14.88 1.69
C PHE A 236 30.94 -15.31 2.81
N CYS A 237 31.35 -16.25 3.65
CA CYS A 237 30.55 -16.79 4.75
C CYS A 237 31.32 -16.57 6.05
N GLN A 238 30.77 -15.80 6.97
CA GLN A 238 31.46 -15.35 8.18
C GLN A 238 30.58 -15.50 9.42
N ASN A 239 31.20 -15.38 10.59
CA ASN A 239 30.56 -15.56 11.88
C ASN A 239 29.80 -14.29 12.32
N GLN A 240 29.10 -14.39 13.45
CA GLN A 240 28.27 -13.28 13.94
C GLN A 240 29.10 -12.06 14.33
N THR A 241 30.33 -12.24 14.83
CA THR A 241 31.22 -11.13 15.17
C THR A 241 31.56 -10.30 13.94
N ALA A 242 31.92 -10.95 12.83
CA ALA A 242 32.14 -10.27 11.55
C ALA A 242 30.87 -9.58 11.03
N ALA A 243 29.68 -10.15 11.30
CA ALA A 243 28.40 -9.54 10.95
C ALA A 243 28.14 -8.23 11.71
N VAL A 244 28.47 -8.20 13.00
CA VAL A 244 28.43 -6.98 13.82
C VAL A 244 29.39 -5.94 13.22
N GLU A 245 30.64 -6.30 12.97
CA GLU A 245 31.64 -5.41 12.38
C GLU A 245 31.18 -4.88 11.01
N LEU A 246 30.55 -5.72 10.18
CA LEU A 246 29.97 -5.31 8.89
C LEU A 246 28.85 -4.29 9.07
N CYS A 247 28.05 -4.39 10.12
CA CYS A 247 26.98 -3.44 10.44
C CYS A 247 27.44 -2.21 11.23
N GLU A 248 28.68 -2.14 11.70
CA GLU A 248 29.26 -0.95 12.31
C GLU A 248 30.04 -0.10 11.28
N GLN A 249 30.27 -0.63 10.08
CA GLN A 249 30.86 0.09 8.96
C GLN A 249 29.83 0.98 8.22
N ASP A 250 30.32 2.03 7.55
CA ASP A 250 29.54 2.92 6.65
C ASP A 250 28.27 3.54 7.27
N GLY A 251 28.34 3.95 8.53
CA GLY A 251 27.25 4.69 9.20
C GLY A 251 26.05 3.83 9.63
N ALA A 252 26.18 2.50 9.53
CA ALA A 252 25.26 1.58 10.19
C ALA A 252 25.55 1.52 11.71
N ILE A 253 24.53 1.22 12.50
CA ILE A 253 24.55 1.27 13.98
C ILE A 253 24.92 -0.10 14.57
N GLY A 254 24.49 -1.19 13.94
CA GLY A 254 24.71 -2.54 14.45
C GLY A 254 23.75 -3.55 13.82
N LEU A 255 23.78 -4.79 14.31
CA LEU A 255 22.83 -5.82 13.88
C LEU A 255 21.40 -5.44 14.26
N THR A 256 20.45 -5.93 13.47
CA THR A 256 19.01 -5.86 13.75
C THR A 256 18.31 -7.12 13.27
N GLY A 257 16.99 -7.17 13.40
CA GLY A 257 16.15 -8.22 12.87
C GLY A 257 14.72 -7.71 12.70
N PRO A 258 13.76 -8.59 12.42
CA PRO A 258 12.38 -8.17 12.20
C PRO A 258 11.69 -7.77 13.51
N TYR A 259 11.06 -6.59 13.56
CA TYR A 259 10.12 -6.21 14.61
C TYR A 259 8.78 -6.95 14.47
N SER A 260 8.35 -7.22 13.22
CA SER A 260 7.12 -7.96 12.88
C SER A 260 7.34 -9.05 11.82
N TYR A 261 6.37 -9.94 11.63
CA TYR A 261 6.45 -10.94 10.55
C TYR A 261 6.40 -10.31 9.15
N SER A 262 5.68 -9.20 8.98
CA SER A 262 5.65 -8.47 7.71
C SER A 262 7.03 -7.89 7.39
N GLU A 263 7.71 -7.33 8.39
CA GLU A 263 9.08 -6.82 8.22
C GLU A 263 10.07 -7.94 7.88
N ALA A 264 9.89 -9.14 8.44
CA ALA A 264 10.70 -10.30 8.07
C ALA A 264 10.60 -10.60 6.56
N ASN A 265 9.41 -10.50 5.97
CA ASN A 265 9.20 -10.68 4.52
C ASN A 265 9.93 -9.61 3.71
N VAL A 266 9.88 -8.35 4.15
CA VAL A 266 10.58 -7.22 3.50
C VAL A 266 12.10 -7.42 3.53
N ILE A 267 12.67 -7.67 4.72
CA ILE A 267 14.10 -8.00 4.89
C ILE A 267 14.47 -9.17 3.97
N GLY A 268 13.59 -10.16 3.91
CA GLY A 268 13.75 -11.31 3.05
C GLY A 268 13.84 -10.98 1.56
N GLY A 269 12.99 -10.08 1.05
CA GLY A 269 13.08 -9.59 -0.32
C GLY A 269 14.46 -8.97 -0.62
N TYR A 270 14.95 -8.14 0.30
CA TYR A 270 16.28 -7.52 0.18
C TYR A 270 17.42 -8.54 0.23
N MET A 271 17.33 -9.56 1.09
CA MET A 271 18.30 -10.66 1.09
C MET A 271 18.38 -11.35 -0.28
N LYS A 272 17.23 -11.69 -0.88
CA LYS A 272 17.20 -12.31 -2.22
C LYS A 272 17.82 -11.41 -3.29
N SER A 273 17.57 -10.11 -3.22
CA SER A 273 18.21 -9.12 -4.09
C SER A 273 19.73 -9.11 -3.90
N ARG A 274 20.18 -9.00 -2.65
CA ARG A 274 21.59 -8.87 -2.33
C ARG A 274 22.39 -10.11 -2.70
N ILE A 275 21.79 -11.29 -2.58
CA ILE A 275 22.38 -12.55 -3.04
C ILE A 275 22.63 -12.56 -4.56
N LYS A 276 21.73 -11.95 -5.36
CA LYS A 276 21.90 -11.85 -6.80
C LYS A 276 23.00 -10.86 -7.18
N GLU A 277 23.05 -9.72 -6.49
CA GLU A 277 24.06 -8.67 -6.70
C GLU A 277 25.46 -9.17 -6.32
N GLU A 278 25.56 -9.88 -5.18
CA GLU A 278 26.83 -10.33 -4.59
C GLU A 278 26.77 -11.83 -4.26
N PRO A 279 26.82 -12.70 -5.29
CA PRO A 279 26.72 -14.14 -5.09
C PRO A 279 27.88 -14.69 -4.25
N ALA A 280 27.62 -15.82 -3.59
CA ALA A 280 28.66 -16.57 -2.89
C ALA A 280 29.66 -17.21 -3.86
N ASP A 281 30.78 -17.72 -3.34
CA ASP A 281 31.81 -18.41 -4.14
C ASP A 281 31.37 -19.79 -4.66
N LYS A 282 30.33 -20.36 -4.07
CA LYS A 282 29.79 -21.69 -4.38
C LYS A 282 28.28 -21.69 -4.36
N GLY A 283 27.67 -22.71 -4.98
CA GLY A 283 26.23 -22.93 -4.99
C GLY A 283 25.72 -23.55 -3.70
N TYR A 284 25.75 -22.80 -2.59
CA TYR A 284 25.15 -23.24 -1.33
C TYR A 284 23.64 -23.41 -1.49
N SER A 285 23.06 -24.45 -0.88
CA SER A 285 21.61 -24.68 -0.88
C SER A 285 20.87 -23.59 -0.11
N TYR A 286 21.50 -23.01 0.90
CA TYR A 286 20.92 -22.02 1.79
C TYR A 286 21.89 -20.86 2.04
N ILE A 287 21.43 -19.65 1.73
CA ILE A 287 22.19 -18.41 1.89
C ILE A 287 21.44 -17.53 2.90
N ASN A 288 22.09 -17.29 4.04
CA ASN A 288 21.48 -16.75 5.25
C ASN A 288 22.18 -15.49 5.73
N PHE A 289 21.49 -14.69 6.53
CA PHE A 289 22.03 -13.43 7.04
C PHE A 289 21.84 -13.36 8.56
N TRP A 290 22.92 -13.02 9.26
CA TRP A 290 22.90 -12.81 10.70
C TRP A 290 21.92 -11.70 11.09
N THR A 291 21.23 -11.91 12.20
CA THR A 291 20.35 -10.93 12.82
C THR A 291 20.77 -10.67 14.26
N ASP A 292 20.19 -9.65 14.86
CA ASP A 292 20.31 -9.41 16.28
C ASP A 292 19.56 -10.47 17.11
N GLY A 293 19.91 -10.59 18.38
CA GLY A 293 19.36 -11.58 19.29
C GLY A 293 20.43 -12.60 19.69
N LYS A 294 20.89 -12.46 20.92
CA LYS A 294 21.76 -13.43 21.59
C LYS A 294 20.99 -14.11 22.71
N ARG A 295 20.92 -15.44 22.67
CA ARG A 295 20.22 -16.25 23.66
C ARG A 295 20.83 -16.04 25.05
N ALA A 296 19.98 -15.67 26.00
CA ALA A 296 20.35 -15.47 27.40
C ALA A 296 19.97 -16.67 28.27
N THR A 297 18.81 -17.29 27.99
CA THR A 297 18.34 -18.53 28.64
C THR A 297 17.71 -19.47 27.61
N SER A 298 17.17 -20.61 28.03
CA SER A 298 16.50 -21.56 27.12
C SER A 298 15.40 -20.92 26.25
N SER A 299 14.78 -19.83 26.70
CA SER A 299 13.67 -19.19 25.97
C SER A 299 13.75 -17.67 25.87
N THR A 300 14.82 -17.04 26.34
CA THR A 300 14.95 -15.57 26.30
C THR A 300 16.18 -15.14 25.51
N PHE A 301 16.07 -13.97 24.88
CA PHE A 301 17.10 -13.37 24.04
C PHE A 301 17.36 -11.92 24.46
N ASN A 302 18.62 -11.54 24.41
CA ASN A 302 19.04 -10.15 24.51
C ASN A 302 19.22 -9.62 23.09
N VAL A 303 18.52 -8.54 22.77
CA VAL A 303 18.71 -7.78 21.53
C VAL A 303 19.47 -6.50 21.87
N THR A 304 20.42 -6.13 21.03
CA THR A 304 21.19 -4.88 21.15
C THR A 304 20.49 -3.70 20.47
N ASP A 305 19.63 -3.99 19.50
CA ASP A 305 18.75 -3.06 18.84
C ASP A 305 17.57 -2.72 19.75
N GLU A 306 17.67 -1.56 20.39
CA GLU A 306 16.65 -1.00 21.29
C GLU A 306 15.29 -0.72 20.62
N THR A 307 15.20 -0.87 19.30
CA THR A 307 13.98 -0.66 18.53
C THR A 307 13.16 -1.94 18.39
N LEU A 308 13.77 -3.08 18.66
CA LEU A 308 13.10 -4.36 18.70
C LEU A 308 12.39 -4.55 20.04
N ASN A 309 11.15 -5.04 19.99
CA ASN A 309 10.45 -5.53 21.18
C ASN A 309 10.90 -6.97 21.52
N GLY A 310 12.19 -7.14 21.80
CA GLY A 310 12.79 -8.46 21.95
C GLY A 310 12.76 -9.25 20.63
N THR A 311 12.14 -10.43 20.64
CA THR A 311 12.08 -11.34 19.49
C THR A 311 10.64 -11.62 19.03
N THR A 312 9.72 -10.69 19.27
CA THR A 312 8.30 -10.86 18.89
C THR A 312 8.08 -10.99 17.38
N GLY A 313 8.86 -10.27 16.57
CA GLY A 313 8.83 -10.38 15.11
C GLY A 313 9.55 -11.62 14.55
N TYR A 314 10.14 -12.45 15.42
CA TYR A 314 11.00 -13.54 14.99
C TYR A 314 10.12 -14.76 14.75
N ARG A 315 9.93 -15.11 13.48
CA ARG A 315 9.24 -16.34 13.10
C ARG A 315 10.19 -17.52 13.27
N TRP A 316 10.28 -18.03 14.49
CA TRP A 316 11.15 -19.16 14.81
C TRP A 316 10.76 -20.41 14.01
N GLU A 317 11.73 -21.03 13.36
CA GLU A 317 11.50 -22.36 12.79
C GLU A 317 11.25 -23.37 13.92
N THR A 318 12.22 -23.47 14.82
CA THR A 318 12.13 -24.34 15.98
C THR A 318 11.99 -23.45 17.20
N ALA A 319 10.95 -23.70 18.01
CA ALA A 319 10.71 -22.95 19.23
C ALA A 319 12.01 -22.92 20.08
N PRO A 320 12.48 -21.75 20.53
CA PRO A 320 13.80 -21.62 21.15
C PRO A 320 14.07 -22.62 22.26
N LYS A 321 13.08 -22.91 23.12
CA LYS A 321 13.18 -23.88 24.22
C LYS A 321 13.57 -25.31 23.79
N ASN A 322 13.35 -25.66 22.52
CA ASN A 322 13.66 -26.98 21.96
C ASN A 322 15.04 -27.00 21.28
N SER A 323 15.73 -25.86 21.18
CA SER A 323 17.05 -25.76 20.56
C SER A 323 18.17 -26.10 21.54
N VAL A 324 19.25 -26.70 21.00
CA VAL A 324 20.47 -27.08 21.74
C VAL A 324 21.00 -25.90 22.55
N GLN A 325 21.44 -26.16 23.79
CA GLN A 325 21.82 -25.09 24.72
C GLN A 325 23.05 -24.28 24.28
N SER A 326 23.92 -24.84 23.41
CA SER A 326 25.05 -24.11 22.83
C SER A 326 24.65 -23.11 21.74
N TYR A 327 23.41 -23.19 21.21
CA TYR A 327 22.95 -22.34 20.12
C TYR A 327 22.48 -21.01 20.67
N ASN A 328 23.19 -19.95 20.31
CA ASN A 328 23.13 -18.68 21.02
C ASN A 328 22.92 -17.45 20.11
N CYS A 329 23.22 -17.49 18.82
CA CYS A 329 23.03 -16.36 17.91
C CYS A 329 21.97 -16.69 16.85
N THR A 330 21.31 -15.65 16.32
CA THR A 330 20.18 -15.80 15.41
C THR A 330 20.53 -15.40 13.97
N PHE A 331 19.89 -16.02 12.98
CA PHE A 331 19.97 -15.59 11.59
C PHE A 331 18.63 -15.82 10.88
N ILE A 332 18.36 -15.03 9.85
CA ILE A 332 17.24 -15.28 8.94
C ILE A 332 17.64 -16.32 7.90
N TYR A 333 16.74 -17.26 7.72
CA TYR A 333 16.85 -18.39 6.82
C TYR A 333 15.57 -18.55 6.00
N PHE A 334 15.72 -19.06 4.78
CA PHE A 334 14.62 -19.29 3.86
C PHE A 334 14.36 -20.77 3.62
N LEU A 335 13.18 -21.23 4.04
CA LEU A 335 12.53 -22.43 3.49
C LEU A 335 11.47 -22.00 2.50
N GLY A 336 11.81 -22.06 1.20
CA GLY A 336 10.89 -21.63 0.16
C GLY A 336 10.66 -20.12 0.18
N SER A 337 9.40 -19.69 0.32
CA SER A 337 9.02 -18.27 0.24
C SER A 337 9.10 -17.51 1.57
N THR A 338 9.03 -18.21 2.71
CA THR A 338 8.87 -17.58 4.03
C THR A 338 10.20 -17.45 4.79
N PRO A 339 10.58 -16.24 5.23
CA PRO A 339 11.74 -16.04 6.10
C PRO A 339 11.41 -16.51 7.52
N THR A 340 12.31 -17.32 8.07
CA THR A 340 12.24 -17.87 9.42
C THR A 340 13.54 -17.60 10.16
N ILE A 341 13.49 -17.56 11.48
CA ILE A 341 14.66 -17.36 12.32
C ILE A 341 15.15 -18.70 12.85
N TYR A 342 16.44 -18.93 12.70
CA TYR A 342 17.16 -20.05 13.29
C TYR A 342 18.13 -19.57 14.37
N ILE A 343 18.49 -20.47 15.28
CA ILE A 343 19.46 -20.22 16.34
C ILE A 343 20.63 -21.18 16.17
N LYS A 344 21.86 -20.69 16.27
CA LYS A 344 23.08 -21.49 16.13
C LYS A 344 24.24 -20.93 16.95
N GLU A 345 25.36 -21.65 17.03
CA GLU A 345 26.58 -21.11 17.62
C GLU A 345 27.06 -19.86 16.87
N CYS A 346 27.56 -18.86 17.61
CA CYS A 346 27.89 -17.55 17.06
C CYS A 346 29.15 -17.54 16.19
N ASP A 347 30.00 -18.56 16.33
CA ASP A 347 31.26 -18.76 15.61
C ASP A 347 31.09 -19.54 14.30
N VAL A 348 29.88 -20.06 14.03
CA VAL A 348 29.56 -20.73 12.77
C VAL A 348 29.71 -19.75 11.61
N THR A 349 30.38 -20.18 10.56
CA THR A 349 30.57 -19.41 9.31
C THR A 349 29.82 -20.08 8.16
N TRP A 350 29.84 -21.41 8.15
CA TRP A 350 29.09 -22.30 7.25
C TRP A 350 28.76 -23.60 7.99
N LEU A 351 27.72 -24.32 7.57
CA LEU A 351 27.41 -25.66 8.07
C LEU A 351 27.41 -26.63 6.89
N TYR A 352 28.46 -27.44 6.79
CA TYR A 352 28.69 -28.31 5.62
C TYR A 352 28.70 -27.51 4.30
N ASP A 353 28.59 -28.19 3.16
CA ASP A 353 28.51 -27.53 1.84
C ASP A 353 27.11 -26.94 1.54
N TRP A 354 26.19 -26.93 2.52
CA TRP A 354 24.78 -26.60 2.29
C TRP A 354 24.37 -25.21 2.80
N TYR A 355 25.08 -24.64 3.78
CA TYR A 355 24.71 -23.37 4.42
C TYR A 355 25.85 -22.35 4.38
N CYS A 356 25.55 -21.11 3.97
CA CYS A 356 26.44 -19.96 4.06
C CYS A 356 25.80 -18.83 4.86
N LEU A 357 26.47 -18.36 5.90
CA LEU A 357 26.10 -17.13 6.60
C LEU A 357 26.73 -15.95 5.86
N ARG A 358 26.01 -15.51 4.82
CA ARG A 358 26.49 -14.65 3.73
C ARG A 358 26.62 -13.19 4.13
N GLY A 359 25.98 -12.78 5.21
CA GLY A 359 25.94 -11.37 5.56
C GLY A 359 25.19 -11.09 6.85
N ALA A 360 24.74 -9.85 6.96
CA ALA A 360 24.10 -9.30 8.13
C ALA A 360 22.90 -8.41 7.75
N VAL A 361 21.90 -8.37 8.62
CA VAL A 361 20.85 -7.35 8.60
C VAL A 361 21.25 -6.25 9.56
N CYS A 362 21.48 -5.06 9.01
CA CYS A 362 22.04 -3.93 9.73
C CYS A 362 21.00 -2.84 9.95
N ARG A 363 21.01 -2.27 11.15
CA ARG A 363 20.33 -1.03 11.48
C ARG A 363 21.17 0.14 11.03
N THR A 364 20.58 1.19 10.46
CA THR A 364 21.26 2.44 10.12
C THR A 364 20.51 3.64 10.68
N GLN A 365 21.21 4.76 10.80
CA GLN A 365 20.53 6.03 10.99
C GLN A 365 19.65 6.31 9.76
N PRO A 366 18.52 7.01 9.92
CA PRO A 366 17.82 7.60 8.78
C PRO A 366 18.75 8.59 8.08
N ILE A 367 18.62 8.70 6.77
CA ILE A 367 19.33 9.73 6.00
C ILE A 367 18.71 11.08 6.39
N SER A 368 19.48 11.92 7.07
CA SER A 368 18.98 13.19 7.65
C SER A 368 19.17 14.41 6.76
N ASP A 369 19.78 14.26 5.58
CA ASP A 369 20.09 15.37 4.68
C ASP A 369 19.57 15.07 3.26
N LEU A 370 18.51 15.77 2.84
CA LEU A 370 18.23 16.18 1.47
C LEU A 370 17.32 17.40 1.50
#